data_AF-A0A1L7I377-F1
#
_entry.id   AF-A0A1L7I377-F1
#
_cell.length_a   1.000
_cell.length_b   1.000
_cell.length_c   1.000
_cell.angle_alpha   90.00
_cell.angle_beta   90.00
_cell.angle_gamma   90.00
#
_symmetry.space_group_name_H-M   'P 1'
#
loop_
_entity.id
_entity.type
_entity.pdbx_description
1 polymer ?
#
loop_
_entity_poly.entity_id
_entity_poly.type
_entity_poly.pdbx_seq_one_letter_code
_entity_poly.pdbx_strand_id
1 'polypeptide(L)'
;MKTTGLALFSCAVIPDLKDFPFRKKLGIQLYSLRDIINKQPEAVLENLAQIGFTEIETYGLTDGKMYGLTPGKLQQIFKKNYLKSPSGHYGLEKMLAGDFEELKEVIAVAKTLEQEYITVPSIPENLRQTAADYKTIARRLNRAGELCKEADLKIAYHNHDFEFDKLGNSEYNGYEILLQHTNQELVKFEMDVYWVVRSGLDPINVLEQFPGRFDLLHIKDMDKTNQDLNTEIGNGSIDYQEILKRISNKSSWHYIIEQENFNKDYYASLKQSADYLAKII
;
A
#
# COMPACT_ATOMS: atom_id res chain seq x y z
N MET A 1 41.36 51.18 -5.22
CA MET A 1 40.79 50.10 -4.40
C MET A 1 39.57 49.54 -5.14
N LYS A 2 39.62 48.30 -5.62
CA LYS A 2 38.45 47.56 -6.12
C LYS A 2 38.31 46.33 -5.23
N THR A 3 37.23 46.28 -4.45
CA THR A 3 36.89 45.17 -3.55
C THR A 3 36.18 44.09 -4.35
N THR A 4 36.83 42.96 -4.53
CA THR A 4 36.25 41.72 -5.07
C THR A 4 35.53 41.00 -3.93
N GLY A 5 34.21 40.91 -4.00
CA GLY A 5 33.40 40.13 -3.06
C GLY A 5 33.50 38.64 -3.41
N LEU A 6 33.98 37.84 -2.47
CA LEU A 6 33.98 36.38 -2.58
C LEU A 6 32.58 35.87 -2.22
N ALA A 7 31.85 35.36 -3.22
CA ALA A 7 30.60 34.64 -2.97
C ALA A 7 30.94 33.24 -2.45
N LEU A 8 30.63 32.98 -1.17
CA LEU A 8 30.69 31.65 -0.58
C LEU A 8 29.48 30.85 -1.07
N PHE A 9 29.72 29.94 -2.01
CA PHE A 9 28.78 28.86 -2.31
C PHE A 9 28.76 27.90 -1.12
N SER A 10 27.67 27.90 -0.34
CA SER A 10 27.40 26.84 0.61
C SER A 10 27.05 25.58 -0.18
N CYS A 11 27.98 24.65 -0.32
CA CYS A 11 27.67 23.29 -0.73
C CYS A 11 26.75 22.68 0.32
N ALA A 12 25.47 22.49 -0.01
CA ALA A 12 24.60 21.63 0.78
C ALA A 12 25.22 20.22 0.77
N VAL A 13 25.58 19.72 1.95
CA VAL A 13 26.06 18.36 2.12
C VAL A 13 24.88 17.43 1.84
N ILE A 14 24.92 16.74 0.69
CA ILE A 14 24.02 15.62 0.43
C ILE A 14 24.46 14.50 1.39
N PRO A 15 23.59 14.00 2.29
CA PRO A 15 23.97 12.93 3.22
C PRO A 15 24.50 11.71 2.46
N ASP A 16 25.53 11.06 2.99
CA ASP A 16 26.07 9.83 2.40
C ASP A 16 25.01 8.72 2.53
N LEU A 17 24.96 7.79 1.58
CA LEU A 17 24.05 6.62 1.57
C LEU A 17 24.14 5.77 2.86
N LYS A 18 25.21 5.94 3.62
CA LYS A 18 25.48 5.27 4.90
C LYS A 18 24.76 5.89 6.09
N ASP A 19 24.27 7.13 5.96
CA ASP A 19 23.59 7.85 7.04
C ASP A 19 22.10 7.55 7.10
N PHE A 20 21.54 6.92 6.06
CA PHE A 20 20.16 6.44 6.07
C PHE A 20 20.10 5.07 6.74
N PRO A 21 19.27 4.89 7.79
CA PRO A 21 19.02 3.56 8.31
C PRO A 21 18.32 2.77 7.21
N PHE A 22 19.03 1.84 6.57
CA PHE A 22 18.47 0.97 5.54
C PHE A 22 17.42 0.06 6.18
N ARG A 23 16.17 0.51 6.18
CA ARG A 23 15.00 -0.24 6.63
C ARG A 23 14.51 -1.06 5.45
N LYS A 24 14.68 -2.39 5.51
CA LYS A 24 14.25 -3.24 4.40
C LYS A 24 12.72 -3.24 4.30
N LYS A 25 12.20 -2.87 3.14
CA LYS A 25 10.78 -2.98 2.75
C LYS A 25 9.78 -2.29 3.69
N LEU A 26 10.16 -1.12 4.20
CA LEU A 26 9.24 -0.24 4.92
C LEU A 26 8.59 0.73 3.92
N GLY A 27 7.30 0.53 3.70
CA GLY A 27 6.49 1.28 2.76
C GLY A 27 5.51 2.24 3.41
N ILE A 28 4.98 3.15 2.60
CA ILE A 28 3.84 4.00 2.96
C ILE A 28 2.86 4.12 1.80
N GLN A 29 1.57 3.98 2.11
CA GLN A 29 0.48 4.32 1.20
C GLN A 29 0.31 5.85 1.18
N LEU A 30 0.54 6.44 0.01
CA LEU A 30 0.52 7.90 -0.18
C LEU A 30 -0.84 8.54 0.12
N TYR A 31 -1.92 7.77 0.18
CA TYR A 31 -3.23 8.27 0.63
C TYR A 31 -3.18 8.86 2.04
N SER A 32 -2.22 8.42 2.86
CA SER A 32 -1.91 9.01 4.17
C SER A 32 -1.58 10.50 4.09
N LEU A 33 -1.08 10.98 2.95
CA LEU A 33 -0.68 12.38 2.71
C LEU A 33 -1.53 13.05 1.62
N ARG A 34 -2.76 12.56 1.39
CA ARG A 34 -3.69 13.04 0.35
C ARG A 34 -3.92 14.55 0.33
N ASP A 35 -3.85 15.19 1.49
CA ASP A 35 -4.09 16.64 1.64
C ASP A 35 -2.92 17.52 1.17
N ILE A 36 -1.73 16.92 1.01
CA ILE A 36 -0.49 17.64 0.68
C ILE A 36 0.21 17.12 -0.59
N ILE A 37 0.06 15.84 -0.94
CA ILE A 37 0.80 15.22 -2.06
C ILE A 37 0.55 15.91 -3.40
N ASN A 38 -0.70 16.29 -3.69
CA ASN A 38 -1.07 16.97 -4.93
C ASN A 38 -0.49 18.39 -5.06
N LYS A 39 -0.07 19.01 -3.95
CA LYS A 39 0.46 20.38 -3.94
C LYS A 39 1.97 20.39 -4.14
N GLN A 40 2.68 19.42 -3.56
CA GLN A 40 4.14 19.41 -3.50
C GLN A 40 4.71 17.98 -3.58
N PRO A 41 4.47 17.24 -4.67
CA PRO A 41 4.77 15.81 -4.73
C PRO A 41 6.26 15.49 -4.54
N GLU A 42 7.16 16.29 -5.11
CA GLU A 42 8.61 16.08 -4.97
C GLU A 42 9.08 16.28 -3.52
N ALA A 43 8.63 17.34 -2.85
CA ALA A 43 8.99 17.63 -1.46
C ALA A 43 8.43 16.56 -0.49
N VAL A 44 7.21 16.08 -0.73
CA VAL A 44 6.62 15.01 0.07
C VAL A 44 7.45 13.74 -0.02
N LEU A 45 7.82 13.31 -1.23
CA LEU A 45 8.61 12.10 -1.44
C LEU A 45 10.02 12.23 -0.86
N GLU A 46 10.65 13.39 -1.00
CA GLU A 46 11.94 13.68 -0.36
C GLU A 46 11.86 13.58 1.17
N ASN A 47 10.84 14.19 1.78
CA ASN A 47 10.64 14.12 3.24
C ASN A 47 10.37 12.69 3.72
N LEU A 48 9.59 11.89 2.97
CA LEU A 48 9.34 10.49 3.29
C LEU A 48 10.64 9.66 3.30
N ALA A 49 11.51 9.87 2.31
CA ALA A 49 12.82 9.24 2.29
C ALA A 49 13.67 9.67 3.50
N GLN A 50 13.69 10.97 3.83
CA GLN A 50 14.41 11.51 5.00
C GLN A 50 13.97 10.91 6.35
N ILE A 51 12.69 10.57 6.50
CA ILE A 51 12.18 9.95 7.73
C ILE A 51 12.24 8.41 7.72
N GLY A 52 12.86 7.82 6.69
CA GLY A 52 13.25 6.41 6.67
C GLY A 52 12.33 5.45 5.92
N PHE A 53 11.37 5.96 5.13
CA PHE A 53 10.64 5.12 4.18
C PHE A 53 11.54 4.75 3.00
N THR A 54 11.40 3.52 2.53
CA THR A 54 12.14 3.00 1.37
C THR A 54 11.22 2.59 0.22
N GLU A 55 9.95 2.35 0.53
CA GLU A 55 8.93 1.94 -0.43
C GLU A 55 7.76 2.92 -0.40
N ILE A 56 7.12 3.08 -1.55
CA ILE A 56 5.97 3.95 -1.76
C ILE A 56 4.89 3.09 -2.41
N GLU A 57 3.68 3.15 -1.86
CA GLU A 57 2.51 2.67 -2.56
C GLU A 57 1.73 3.87 -3.10
N THR A 58 1.57 3.91 -4.42
CA THR A 58 0.90 5.01 -5.12
C THR A 58 -0.62 4.82 -5.13
N TYR A 59 -1.37 5.89 -5.37
CA TYR A 59 -2.79 5.84 -5.70
C TYR A 59 -3.13 6.97 -6.69
N GLY A 60 -4.40 7.02 -7.13
CA GLY A 60 -4.95 8.21 -7.77
C GLY A 60 -4.46 8.45 -9.20
N LEU A 61 -4.32 7.39 -9.99
CA LEU A 61 -4.14 7.51 -11.43
C LEU A 61 -5.39 8.18 -12.04
N THR A 62 -5.21 9.33 -12.68
CA THR A 62 -6.28 10.04 -13.39
C THR A 62 -5.69 10.72 -14.62
N ASP A 63 -6.30 10.51 -15.79
CA ASP A 63 -5.84 11.02 -17.09
C ASP A 63 -4.35 10.75 -17.35
N GLY A 64 -3.89 9.52 -17.07
CA GLY A 64 -2.51 9.10 -17.26
C GLY A 64 -1.49 9.75 -16.32
N LYS A 65 -1.93 10.40 -15.24
CA LYS A 65 -1.08 11.10 -14.26
C LYS A 65 -1.38 10.70 -12.82
N MET A 66 -0.39 10.87 -11.95
CA MET A 66 -0.52 10.75 -10.50
C MET A 66 0.02 12.02 -9.87
N TYR A 67 -0.78 12.67 -9.04
CA TYR A 67 -0.40 13.91 -8.33
C TYR A 67 0.08 15.04 -9.26
N GLY A 68 -0.52 15.13 -10.45
CA GLY A 68 -0.15 16.09 -11.49
C GLY A 68 1.12 15.74 -12.27
N LEU A 69 1.77 14.62 -11.96
CA LEU A 69 2.99 14.15 -12.60
C LEU A 69 2.71 12.98 -13.56
N THR A 70 3.50 12.87 -14.62
CA THR A 70 3.52 11.66 -15.45
C THR A 70 4.24 10.53 -14.70
N PRO A 71 3.92 9.25 -14.97
CA PRO A 71 4.60 8.11 -14.34
C PRO A 71 6.12 8.17 -14.50
N GLY A 72 6.62 8.56 -15.67
CA GLY A 72 8.06 8.69 -15.91
C GLY A 72 8.72 9.78 -15.04
N LYS A 73 8.04 10.90 -14.78
CA LYS A 73 8.56 11.94 -13.88
C LYS A 73 8.51 11.48 -12.43
N LEU A 74 7.45 10.78 -12.03
CA LEU A 74 7.33 10.20 -10.70
C LEU A 74 8.45 9.17 -10.44
N GLN A 75 8.73 8.29 -11.40
CA GLN A 75 9.82 7.31 -11.30
C GLN A 75 11.20 7.98 -11.17
N GLN A 76 11.45 9.11 -11.84
CA GLN A 76 12.69 9.86 -11.66
C GLN A 76 12.82 10.40 -10.23
N ILE A 77 11.72 10.85 -9.61
CA ILE A 77 11.73 11.33 -8.23
C ILE A 77 11.97 10.17 -7.26
N PHE A 78 11.36 9.01 -7.49
CA PHE A 78 11.63 7.81 -6.69
C PHE A 78 13.12 7.44 -6.73
N LYS A 79 13.71 7.34 -7.94
CA LYS A 79 15.14 7.04 -8.09
C LYS A 79 16.05 8.09 -7.44
N LYS A 80 15.73 9.39 -7.59
CA LYS A 80 16.49 10.48 -6.97
C LYS A 80 16.54 10.36 -5.44
N ASN A 81 15.46 9.88 -4.82
CA ASN A 81 15.32 9.75 -3.38
C ASN A 81 15.57 8.33 -2.86
N TYR A 82 16.10 7.43 -3.70
CA TYR A 82 16.32 6.01 -3.36
C TYR A 82 15.05 5.27 -2.89
N LEU A 83 13.88 5.74 -3.32
CA LEU A 83 12.60 5.11 -3.06
C LEU A 83 12.30 4.09 -4.16
N LYS A 84 11.61 3.02 -3.77
CA LYS A 84 10.98 2.07 -4.69
C LYS A 84 9.47 2.20 -4.61
N SER A 85 8.78 1.71 -5.63
CA SER A 85 7.32 1.64 -5.63
C SER A 85 6.90 0.21 -5.96
N PRO A 86 6.91 -0.74 -5.02
CA PRO A 86 6.59 -2.13 -5.32
C PRO A 86 5.10 -2.33 -5.68
N SER A 87 4.22 -1.46 -5.19
CA SER A 87 2.77 -1.58 -5.33
C SER A 87 2.11 -0.25 -5.69
N GLY A 88 0.88 -0.31 -6.16
CA GLY A 88 0.00 0.84 -6.34
C GLY A 88 -1.47 0.44 -6.28
N HIS A 89 -2.28 1.28 -5.65
CA HIS A 89 -3.74 1.19 -5.61
C HIS A 89 -4.34 1.83 -6.87
N TYR A 90 -5.09 1.04 -7.64
CA TYR A 90 -5.71 1.47 -8.88
C TYR A 90 -7.23 1.27 -8.85
N GLY A 91 -7.98 2.32 -9.17
CA GLY A 91 -9.41 2.22 -9.46
C GLY A 91 -9.60 1.35 -10.71
N LEU A 92 -10.18 0.18 -10.52
CA LEU A 92 -10.32 -0.86 -11.54
C LEU A 92 -11.79 -1.29 -11.67
N GLU A 93 -12.72 -0.34 -11.53
CA GLU A 93 -14.15 -0.61 -11.49
C GLU A 93 -14.68 -1.22 -12.80
N LYS A 94 -14.16 -0.82 -13.96
CA LYS A 94 -14.58 -1.41 -15.25
C LYS A 94 -14.05 -2.82 -15.39
N MET A 95 -12.82 -3.09 -14.95
CA MET A 95 -12.23 -4.42 -14.91
C MET A 95 -13.05 -5.33 -13.99
N LEU A 96 -13.41 -4.83 -12.80
CA LEU A 96 -14.29 -5.53 -11.88
C LEU A 96 -15.71 -5.70 -12.44
N ALA A 97 -16.16 -4.90 -13.40
CA ALA A 97 -17.40 -5.09 -14.15
C ALA A 97 -17.24 -6.00 -15.40
N GLY A 98 -16.01 -6.34 -15.79
CA GLY A 98 -15.68 -7.27 -16.88
C GLY A 98 -15.09 -6.63 -18.14
N ASP A 99 -14.81 -5.33 -18.13
CA ASP A 99 -14.09 -4.61 -19.18
C ASP A 99 -12.63 -4.38 -18.78
N PHE A 100 -11.71 -5.08 -19.44
CA PHE A 100 -10.30 -5.11 -19.09
C PHE A 100 -9.45 -4.06 -19.82
N GLU A 101 -10.04 -3.14 -20.58
CA GLU A 101 -9.26 -2.14 -21.32
C GLU A 101 -8.47 -1.20 -20.40
N GLU A 102 -9.06 -0.76 -19.28
CA GLU A 102 -8.36 0.10 -18.31
C GLU A 102 -7.16 -0.58 -17.65
N LEU A 103 -7.21 -1.92 -17.49
CA LEU A 103 -6.10 -2.67 -16.93
C LEU A 103 -4.84 -2.58 -17.81
N LYS A 104 -5.00 -2.45 -19.13
CA LYS A 104 -3.85 -2.30 -20.06
C LYS A 104 -3.11 -0.98 -19.82
N GLU A 105 -3.84 0.11 -19.56
CA GLU A 105 -3.26 1.39 -19.18
C GLU A 105 -2.53 1.28 -17.84
N VAL A 106 -3.18 0.67 -16.85
CA VAL A 106 -2.59 0.45 -15.53
C VAL A 106 -1.32 -0.39 -15.60
N ILE A 107 -1.27 -1.45 -16.43
CA ILE A 107 -0.06 -2.24 -16.68
C ILE A 107 1.07 -1.37 -17.23
N ALA A 108 0.79 -0.49 -18.20
CA ALA A 108 1.81 0.40 -18.75
C ALA A 108 2.37 1.39 -17.71
N VAL A 109 1.48 1.92 -16.85
CA VAL A 109 1.86 2.80 -15.73
C VAL A 109 2.71 2.04 -14.72
N ALA A 110 2.26 0.86 -14.27
CA ALA A 110 2.95 0.04 -13.29
C ALA A 110 4.37 -0.35 -13.75
N LYS A 111 4.52 -0.74 -15.02
CA LYS A 111 5.84 -0.99 -15.62
C LYS A 111 6.74 0.23 -15.62
N THR A 112 6.18 1.42 -15.88
CA THR A 112 6.95 2.68 -15.87
C THR A 112 7.43 3.03 -14.45
N LEU A 113 6.63 2.71 -13.44
CA LEU A 113 6.95 2.90 -12.03
C LEU A 113 7.78 1.76 -11.42
N GLU A 114 8.15 0.76 -12.23
CA GLU A 114 8.86 -0.45 -11.79
C GLU A 114 8.15 -1.17 -10.62
N GLN A 115 6.82 -1.19 -10.67
CA GLN A 115 5.97 -1.91 -9.71
C GLN A 115 6.04 -3.43 -9.93
N GLU A 116 5.74 -4.16 -8.86
CA GLU A 116 5.55 -5.62 -8.85
C GLU A 116 4.06 -5.97 -8.74
N TYR A 117 3.26 -5.12 -8.08
CA TYR A 117 1.84 -5.34 -7.81
C TYR A 117 0.96 -4.20 -8.36
N ILE A 118 -0.13 -4.59 -9.00
CA ILE A 118 -1.31 -3.76 -9.26
C ILE A 118 -2.35 -4.16 -8.22
N THR A 119 -2.64 -3.28 -7.26
CA THR A 119 -3.56 -3.59 -6.16
C THR A 119 -4.93 -2.99 -6.44
N VAL A 120 -5.96 -3.83 -6.37
CA VAL A 120 -7.37 -3.43 -6.36
C VAL A 120 -7.71 -3.02 -4.92
N PRO A 121 -7.97 -1.73 -4.64
CA PRO A 121 -8.11 -1.23 -3.28
C PRO A 121 -9.49 -1.52 -2.66
N SER A 122 -10.51 -1.71 -3.49
CA SER A 122 -11.90 -1.91 -3.05
C SER A 122 -12.76 -2.48 -4.18
N ILE A 123 -13.90 -3.09 -3.82
CA ILE A 123 -14.94 -3.50 -4.76
C ILE A 123 -16.14 -2.56 -4.61
N PRO A 124 -16.63 -1.94 -5.71
CA PRO A 124 -17.83 -1.12 -5.68
C PRO A 124 -19.03 -1.88 -5.10
N GLU A 125 -19.81 -1.22 -4.24
CA GLU A 125 -20.93 -1.84 -3.51
C GLU A 125 -21.90 -2.58 -4.44
N ASN A 126 -22.23 -2.00 -5.59
CA ASN A 126 -23.15 -2.58 -6.58
C ASN A 126 -22.61 -3.87 -7.24
N LEU A 127 -21.35 -4.25 -7.02
CA LEU A 127 -20.70 -5.45 -7.55
C LEU A 127 -20.41 -6.52 -6.49
N ARG A 128 -20.88 -6.35 -5.24
CA ARG A 128 -20.51 -7.22 -4.10
C ARG A 128 -21.66 -7.56 -3.15
N GLN A 129 -22.88 -7.65 -3.66
CA GLN A 129 -24.08 -7.82 -2.83
C GLN A 129 -24.26 -9.27 -2.34
N THR A 130 -23.73 -10.25 -3.07
CA THR A 130 -23.95 -11.67 -2.82
C THR A 130 -22.68 -12.50 -2.94
N ALA A 131 -22.69 -13.71 -2.39
CA ALA A 131 -21.62 -14.68 -2.59
C ALA A 131 -21.36 -15.01 -4.08
N ALA A 132 -22.39 -14.96 -4.93
CA ALA A 132 -22.25 -15.16 -6.37
C ALA A 132 -21.50 -14.00 -7.05
N ASP A 133 -21.67 -12.78 -6.53
CA ASP A 133 -20.95 -11.60 -7.01
C ASP A 133 -19.46 -11.72 -6.69
N TYR A 134 -19.10 -12.05 -5.44
CA TYR A 134 -17.70 -12.30 -5.06
C TYR A 134 -17.05 -13.43 -5.88
N LYS A 135 -17.78 -14.51 -6.19
CA LYS A 135 -17.28 -15.56 -7.11
C LYS A 135 -17.06 -15.04 -8.53
N THR A 136 -17.90 -14.11 -8.99
CA THR A 136 -17.71 -13.46 -10.28
C THR A 136 -16.50 -12.53 -10.27
N ILE A 137 -16.31 -11.77 -9.19
CA ILE A 137 -15.12 -10.94 -9.00
C ILE A 137 -13.85 -11.81 -8.95
N ALA A 138 -13.86 -12.93 -8.23
CA ALA A 138 -12.73 -13.87 -8.20
C ALA A 138 -12.33 -14.35 -9.61
N ARG A 139 -13.30 -14.67 -10.47
CA ARG A 139 -13.03 -15.01 -11.88
C ARG A 139 -12.41 -13.85 -12.66
N ARG A 140 -12.87 -12.61 -12.43
CA ARG A 140 -12.32 -11.41 -13.07
C ARG A 140 -10.89 -11.11 -12.58
N LEU A 141 -10.63 -11.25 -11.28
CA LEU A 141 -9.28 -11.14 -10.71
C LEU A 141 -8.34 -12.20 -11.28
N ASN A 142 -8.79 -13.46 -11.44
CA ASN A 142 -7.97 -14.48 -12.10
C ASN A 142 -7.61 -14.08 -13.54
N ARG A 143 -8.60 -13.60 -14.31
CA ARG A 143 -8.36 -13.13 -15.68
C ARG A 143 -7.40 -11.94 -15.72
N ALA A 144 -7.54 -11.00 -14.80
CA ALA A 144 -6.62 -9.88 -14.67
C ALA A 144 -5.22 -10.33 -14.27
N GLY A 145 -5.10 -11.33 -13.39
CA GLY A 145 -3.83 -11.93 -12.99
C GLY A 145 -3.10 -12.63 -14.15
N GLU A 146 -3.82 -13.28 -15.07
CA GLU A 146 -3.23 -13.80 -16.32
C GLU A 146 -2.61 -12.67 -17.16
N LEU A 147 -3.35 -11.57 -17.36
CA LEU A 147 -2.88 -10.41 -18.13
C LEU A 147 -1.69 -9.70 -17.46
N CYS A 148 -1.72 -9.58 -16.13
CA CYS A 148 -0.60 -9.00 -15.38
C CYS A 148 0.65 -9.88 -15.49
N LYS A 149 0.48 -11.21 -15.42
CA LYS A 149 1.58 -12.16 -15.52
C LYS A 149 2.32 -12.09 -16.86
N GLU A 150 1.61 -11.83 -17.96
CA GLU A 150 2.23 -11.58 -19.28
C GLU A 150 3.15 -10.34 -19.29
N ALA A 151 2.98 -9.45 -18.33
CA ALA A 151 3.74 -8.23 -18.15
C ALA A 151 4.73 -8.27 -16.97
N ASP A 152 5.00 -9.46 -16.40
CA ASP A 152 5.82 -9.68 -15.20
C ASP A 152 5.29 -8.95 -13.95
N LEU A 153 3.98 -8.71 -13.89
CA LEU A 153 3.27 -8.09 -12.77
C LEU A 153 2.35 -9.10 -12.09
N LYS A 154 1.97 -8.82 -10.85
CA LYS A 154 0.92 -9.54 -10.13
C LYS A 154 -0.26 -8.61 -9.87
N ILE A 155 -1.47 -9.17 -9.85
CA ILE A 155 -2.61 -8.45 -9.28
C ILE A 155 -2.72 -8.80 -7.79
N ALA A 156 -3.00 -7.80 -6.97
CA ALA A 156 -3.29 -7.95 -5.56
C ALA A 156 -4.68 -7.40 -5.21
N TYR A 157 -5.28 -7.91 -4.15
CA TYR A 157 -6.53 -7.39 -3.58
C TYR A 157 -6.29 -6.90 -2.15
N HIS A 158 -6.73 -5.68 -1.85
CA HIS A 158 -6.68 -5.06 -0.53
C HIS A 158 -8.07 -5.06 0.12
N ASN A 159 -8.16 -5.49 1.38
CA ASN A 159 -9.44 -5.61 2.09
C ASN A 159 -9.77 -4.38 2.95
N HIS A 160 -11.07 -4.20 3.19
CA HIS A 160 -11.63 -3.37 4.24
C HIS A 160 -12.42 -4.24 5.23
N ASP A 161 -13.42 -3.66 5.92
CA ASP A 161 -14.31 -4.38 6.84
C ASP A 161 -15.42 -5.15 6.11
N PHE A 162 -16.00 -4.56 5.07
CA PHE A 162 -17.20 -5.08 4.41
C PHE A 162 -17.00 -6.47 3.76
N GLU A 163 -15.77 -6.88 3.45
CA GLU A 163 -15.50 -8.22 2.92
C GLU A 163 -15.75 -9.32 3.96
N PHE A 164 -15.77 -8.96 5.24
CA PHE A 164 -16.03 -9.88 6.35
C PHE A 164 -17.52 -9.95 6.73
N ASP A 165 -18.37 -9.14 6.11
CA ASP A 165 -19.82 -9.18 6.33
C ASP A 165 -20.44 -10.50 5.88
N LYS A 166 -21.53 -10.88 6.56
CA LYS A 166 -22.27 -12.10 6.23
C LYS A 166 -23.02 -11.94 4.90
N LEU A 167 -22.75 -12.84 3.95
CA LEU A 167 -23.43 -12.87 2.65
C LEU A 167 -24.66 -13.78 2.67
N GLY A 168 -25.74 -13.33 3.33
CA GLY A 168 -27.00 -14.06 3.44
C GLY A 168 -26.85 -15.40 4.18
N ASN A 169 -27.08 -16.51 3.48
CA ASN A 169 -26.89 -17.87 4.01
C ASN A 169 -25.57 -18.51 3.55
N SER A 170 -24.67 -17.75 2.94
CA SER A 170 -23.34 -18.24 2.57
C SER A 170 -22.58 -18.74 3.80
N GLU A 171 -21.88 -19.86 3.64
CA GLU A 171 -20.93 -20.36 4.63
C GLU A 171 -19.71 -19.43 4.77
N TYR A 172 -19.32 -18.78 3.68
CA TYR A 172 -18.14 -17.92 3.59
C TYR A 172 -18.51 -16.45 3.43
N ASN A 173 -17.73 -15.57 4.03
CA ASN A 173 -17.76 -14.13 3.76
C ASN A 173 -17.11 -13.80 2.39
N GLY A 174 -17.14 -12.54 2.00
CA GLY A 174 -16.58 -12.08 0.72
C GLY A 174 -15.07 -12.34 0.61
N TYR A 175 -14.32 -12.06 1.67
CA TYR A 175 -12.86 -12.22 1.69
C TYR A 175 -12.44 -13.67 1.51
N GLU A 176 -13.07 -14.58 2.25
CA GLU A 176 -12.85 -16.03 2.14
C GLU A 176 -13.20 -16.55 0.75
N ILE A 177 -14.28 -16.07 0.14
CA ILE A 177 -14.62 -16.42 -1.25
C ILE A 177 -13.52 -15.97 -2.20
N LEU A 178 -13.03 -14.73 -2.08
CA LEU A 178 -11.95 -14.24 -2.95
C LEU A 178 -10.69 -15.07 -2.77
N LEU A 179 -10.28 -15.37 -1.53
CA LEU A 179 -9.14 -16.22 -1.24
C LEU A 179 -9.37 -17.62 -1.83
N GLN A 180 -10.47 -18.31 -1.56
CA GLN A 180 -10.67 -19.68 -2.03
C GLN A 180 -10.84 -19.81 -3.55
N HIS A 181 -11.35 -18.78 -4.23
CA HIS A 181 -11.71 -18.85 -5.64
C HIS A 181 -10.75 -18.10 -6.58
N THR A 182 -9.68 -17.51 -6.06
CA THR A 182 -8.59 -16.96 -6.87
C THR A 182 -7.36 -17.88 -6.87
N ASN A 183 -6.67 -17.96 -8.00
CA ASN A 183 -5.48 -18.76 -8.16
C ASN A 183 -4.29 -18.04 -7.50
N GLN A 184 -3.64 -18.68 -6.53
CA GLN A 184 -2.53 -18.10 -5.76
C GLN A 184 -1.31 -17.68 -6.60
N GLU A 185 -1.11 -18.29 -7.77
CA GLU A 185 0.00 -17.97 -8.69
C GLU A 185 -0.31 -16.76 -9.57
N LEU A 186 -1.58 -16.30 -9.58
CA LEU A 186 -2.06 -15.19 -10.39
C LEU A 186 -2.48 -14.00 -9.53
N VAL A 187 -3.09 -14.26 -8.37
CA VAL A 187 -3.72 -13.27 -7.50
C VAL A 187 -3.17 -13.37 -6.09
N LYS A 188 -2.54 -12.28 -5.64
CA LYS A 188 -2.05 -12.08 -4.29
C LYS A 188 -3.00 -11.18 -3.51
N PHE A 189 -2.73 -11.05 -2.21
CA PHE A 189 -3.51 -10.22 -1.31
C PHE A 189 -2.57 -9.30 -0.55
N GLU A 190 -3.05 -8.08 -0.38
CA GLU A 190 -2.54 -7.11 0.57
C GLU A 190 -3.50 -7.10 1.75
N MET A 191 -3.12 -7.76 2.84
CA MET A 191 -4.01 -7.81 4.00
C MET A 191 -3.86 -6.54 4.82
N ASP A 192 -4.95 -5.81 5.00
CA ASP A 192 -5.00 -4.73 6.00
C ASP A 192 -5.37 -5.31 7.36
N VAL A 193 -4.39 -5.27 8.27
CA VAL A 193 -4.50 -5.77 9.63
C VAL A 193 -5.53 -4.97 10.44
N TYR A 194 -5.63 -3.66 10.24
CA TYR A 194 -6.58 -2.80 10.93
C TYR A 194 -8.01 -3.25 10.64
N TRP A 195 -8.33 -3.44 9.36
CA TRP A 195 -9.68 -3.77 8.95
C TRP A 195 -10.09 -5.18 9.39
N VAL A 196 -9.16 -6.14 9.39
CA VAL A 196 -9.41 -7.48 9.95
C VAL A 196 -9.76 -7.39 11.44
N VAL A 197 -8.98 -6.63 12.22
CA VAL A 197 -9.24 -6.44 13.65
C VAL A 197 -10.56 -5.68 13.88
N ARG A 198 -10.85 -4.67 13.06
CA ARG A 198 -12.11 -3.91 13.14
C ARG A 198 -13.34 -4.80 12.91
N SER A 199 -13.21 -5.82 12.07
CA SER A 199 -14.25 -6.83 11.85
C SER A 199 -14.31 -7.90 12.96
N GLY A 200 -13.54 -7.75 14.05
CA GLY A 200 -13.54 -8.67 15.19
C GLY A 200 -12.80 -9.98 14.94
N LEU A 201 -11.96 -10.04 13.92
CA LEU A 201 -11.21 -11.23 13.53
C LEU A 201 -9.74 -11.13 13.97
N ASP A 202 -9.10 -12.28 14.14
CA ASP A 202 -7.67 -12.38 14.40
C ASP A 202 -6.90 -12.43 13.06
N PRO A 203 -6.06 -11.42 12.75
CA PRO A 203 -5.29 -11.39 11.51
C PRO A 203 -4.32 -12.58 11.38
N ILE A 204 -3.84 -13.16 12.48
CA ILE A 204 -2.96 -14.32 12.38
C ILE A 204 -3.72 -15.56 11.93
N ASN A 205 -4.96 -15.75 12.40
CA ASN A 205 -5.78 -16.87 11.93
C ASN A 205 -6.01 -16.79 10.42
N VAL A 206 -6.25 -15.58 9.88
CA VAL A 206 -6.41 -15.36 8.44
C VAL A 206 -5.11 -15.70 7.68
N LEU A 207 -3.96 -15.23 8.16
CA LEU A 207 -2.66 -15.51 7.56
C LEU A 207 -2.32 -17.01 7.56
N GLU A 208 -2.60 -17.71 8.66
CA GLU A 208 -2.31 -19.15 8.82
C GLU A 208 -3.26 -20.03 8.02
N GLN A 209 -4.52 -19.61 7.85
CA GLN A 209 -5.52 -20.35 7.07
C GLN A 209 -5.21 -20.33 5.56
N PHE A 210 -4.55 -19.28 5.07
CA PHE A 210 -4.29 -19.06 3.65
C PHE A 210 -2.79 -18.84 3.36
N PRO A 211 -1.93 -19.85 3.60
CA PRO A 211 -0.49 -19.71 3.38
C PRO A 211 -0.18 -19.42 1.90
N GLY A 212 0.78 -18.53 1.65
CA GLY A 212 1.23 -18.17 0.30
C GLY A 212 0.31 -17.20 -0.46
N ARG A 213 -0.77 -16.71 0.16
CA ARG A 213 -1.71 -15.77 -0.47
C ARG A 213 -1.34 -14.31 -0.33
N PHE A 214 -0.54 -13.98 0.68
CA PHE A 214 -0.22 -12.61 1.04
C PHE A 214 1.27 -12.33 0.79
N ASP A 215 1.53 -11.26 0.06
CA ASP A 215 2.89 -10.76 -0.18
C ASP A 215 3.07 -9.34 0.46
N LEU A 216 1.95 -8.65 0.77
CA LEU A 216 1.91 -7.29 1.31
C LEU A 216 1.01 -7.21 2.55
N LEU A 217 1.35 -6.31 3.47
CA LEU A 217 0.53 -5.96 4.61
C LEU A 217 0.35 -4.45 4.71
N HIS A 218 -0.89 -4.04 4.84
CA HIS A 218 -1.24 -2.71 5.31
C HIS A 218 -1.22 -2.68 6.84
N ILE A 219 -0.49 -1.71 7.37
CA ILE A 219 -0.20 -1.54 8.78
C ILE A 219 -0.75 -0.19 9.23
N LYS A 220 -1.84 -0.24 9.99
CA LYS A 220 -2.62 0.91 10.46
C LYS A 220 -3.10 0.62 11.87
N ASP A 221 -2.83 1.51 12.82
CA ASP A 221 -3.14 1.24 14.22
C ASP A 221 -4.43 1.94 14.65
N MET A 222 -5.16 1.31 15.56
CA MET A 222 -6.49 1.72 15.97
C MET A 222 -6.44 2.50 17.26
N ASP A 223 -7.09 3.68 17.30
CA ASP A 223 -7.14 4.46 18.52
C ASP A 223 -7.81 3.67 19.64
N LYS A 224 -7.22 3.72 20.84
CA LYS A 224 -7.66 2.94 22.01
C LYS A 224 -9.04 3.33 22.52
N THR A 225 -9.50 4.53 22.20
CA THR A 225 -10.74 5.11 22.72
C THR A 225 -11.83 5.21 21.66
N ASN A 226 -11.44 5.39 20.40
CA ASN A 226 -12.35 5.49 19.27
C ASN A 226 -11.87 4.63 18.10
N GLN A 227 -12.49 3.46 17.93
CA GLN A 227 -12.12 2.48 16.89
C GLN A 227 -12.44 2.93 15.45
N ASP A 228 -13.12 4.06 15.28
CA ASP A 228 -13.28 4.70 13.96
C ASP A 228 -12.06 5.52 13.55
N LEU A 229 -11.16 5.82 14.51
CA LEU A 229 -9.95 6.59 14.29
C LEU A 229 -8.72 5.69 14.28
N ASN A 230 -7.77 6.08 13.45
CA ASN A 230 -6.44 5.49 13.43
C ASN A 230 -5.39 6.45 14.03
N THR A 231 -4.31 5.87 14.53
CA THR A 231 -3.23 6.56 15.24
C THR A 231 -1.87 6.01 14.79
N GLU A 232 -0.80 6.59 15.32
CA GLU A 232 0.56 6.14 15.11
C GLU A 232 0.74 4.69 15.54
N ILE A 233 1.46 3.91 14.74
CA ILE A 233 1.70 2.50 15.01
C ILE A 233 2.46 2.34 16.33
N GLY A 234 1.92 1.49 17.21
CA GLY A 234 2.43 1.24 18.56
C GLY A 234 1.81 2.14 19.64
N ASN A 235 0.97 3.11 19.26
CA ASN A 235 0.20 3.91 20.21
C ASN A 235 -1.25 3.41 20.37
N GLY A 236 -1.75 2.66 19.39
CA GLY A 236 -3.11 2.15 19.35
C GLY A 236 -3.29 0.80 20.05
N SER A 237 -4.42 0.16 19.78
CA SER A 237 -4.85 -1.07 20.42
C SER A 237 -4.41 -2.35 19.72
N ILE A 238 -3.81 -2.28 18.53
CA ILE A 238 -3.42 -3.47 17.77
C ILE A 238 -2.00 -3.91 18.20
N ASP A 239 -1.88 -5.16 18.66
CA ASP A 239 -0.59 -5.72 19.09
C ASP A 239 0.27 -6.16 17.89
N TYR A 240 0.88 -5.18 17.22
CA TYR A 240 1.79 -5.42 16.11
C TYR A 240 3.07 -6.16 16.52
N GLN A 241 3.46 -6.15 17.80
CA GLN A 241 4.62 -6.95 18.23
C GLN A 241 4.29 -8.43 18.13
N GLU A 242 3.17 -8.85 18.70
CA GLU A 242 2.75 -10.25 18.65
C GLU A 242 2.40 -10.68 17.21
N ILE A 243 1.63 -9.86 16.49
CA ILE A 243 1.22 -10.17 15.11
C ILE A 243 2.46 -10.38 14.23
N LEU A 244 3.35 -9.38 14.16
CA LEU A 244 4.50 -9.46 13.26
C LEU A 244 5.49 -10.52 13.73
N LYS A 245 5.65 -10.77 15.03
CA LYS A 245 6.50 -11.85 15.55
C LYS A 245 6.09 -13.21 15.00
N ARG A 246 4.78 -13.50 14.87
CA ARG A 246 4.26 -14.76 14.31
C ARG A 246 4.40 -14.89 12.79
N ILE A 247 4.65 -13.79 12.08
CA ILE A 247 4.90 -13.84 10.63
C ILE A 247 6.28 -14.43 10.34
N SER A 248 6.28 -15.50 9.55
CA SER A 248 7.49 -16.13 9.00
C SER A 248 7.99 -15.40 7.75
N ASN A 249 9.29 -15.52 7.46
CA ASN A 249 9.94 -14.90 6.29
C ASN A 249 9.74 -13.38 6.20
N LYS A 250 9.72 -12.65 7.32
CA LYS A 250 9.48 -11.19 7.39
C LYS A 250 10.16 -10.38 6.27
N SER A 251 11.40 -10.72 5.92
CA SER A 251 12.15 -10.05 4.86
C SER A 251 11.55 -10.13 3.45
N SER A 252 10.64 -11.06 3.17
CA SER A 252 9.96 -11.15 1.87
C SER A 252 8.75 -10.22 1.76
N TRP A 253 8.17 -9.80 2.88
CA TRP A 253 6.94 -9.01 2.93
C TRP A 253 7.18 -7.52 2.67
N HIS A 254 6.19 -6.88 2.06
CA HIS A 254 6.09 -5.42 2.01
C HIS A 254 5.21 -4.93 3.16
N TYR A 255 5.77 -4.14 4.08
CA TYR A 255 5.04 -3.56 5.21
C TYR A 255 4.71 -2.11 4.90
N ILE A 256 3.46 -1.85 4.55
CA ILE A 256 3.00 -0.55 4.05
C ILE A 256 2.20 0.13 5.15
N ILE A 257 2.75 1.23 5.70
CA ILE A 257 2.03 2.04 6.67
C ILE A 257 0.91 2.80 5.97
N GLU A 258 -0.27 2.82 6.57
CA GLU A 258 -1.34 3.76 6.24
C GLU A 258 -1.86 4.46 7.50
N GLN A 259 -2.05 5.78 7.41
CA GLN A 259 -2.66 6.57 8.46
C GLN A 259 -3.51 7.70 7.85
N GLU A 260 -4.77 7.76 8.22
CA GLU A 260 -5.76 8.69 7.67
C GLU A 260 -6.06 9.85 8.63
N ASN A 261 -5.85 9.66 9.94
CA ASN A 261 -6.11 10.66 10.96
C ASN A 261 -4.79 11.12 11.60
N PHE A 262 -4.62 12.44 11.71
CA PHE A 262 -3.42 13.05 12.27
C PHE A 262 -3.81 14.08 13.33
N ASN A 263 -3.23 13.96 14.52
CA ASN A 263 -3.38 14.92 15.62
C ASN A 263 -2.13 15.80 15.83
N LYS A 264 -1.12 15.61 14.98
CA LYS A 264 0.16 16.33 14.97
C LYS A 264 0.70 16.39 13.54
N ASP A 265 1.89 16.98 13.37
CA ASP A 265 2.58 17.04 12.09
C ASP A 265 2.68 15.66 11.40
N TYR A 266 2.39 15.64 10.10
CA TYR A 266 2.36 14.42 9.28
C TYR A 266 3.66 13.63 9.38
N TYR A 267 4.81 14.29 9.19
CA TYR A 267 6.10 13.61 9.15
C TYR A 267 6.54 13.17 10.53
N ALA A 268 6.25 13.94 11.58
CA ALA A 268 6.49 13.52 12.96
C ALA A 268 5.65 12.31 13.35
N SER A 269 4.40 12.23 12.89
CA SER A 269 3.50 11.08 13.06
C SER A 269 4.04 9.84 12.35
N LEU A 270 4.29 9.96 11.05
CA LEU A 270 4.76 8.85 10.21
C LEU A 270 6.15 8.35 10.63
N LYS A 271 7.04 9.25 11.06
CA LYS A 271 8.35 8.87 11.60
C LYS A 271 8.21 8.03 12.87
N GLN A 272 7.28 8.35 13.76
CA GLN A 272 7.03 7.54 14.95
C GLN A 272 6.59 6.11 14.56
N SER A 273 5.62 5.99 13.65
CA SER A 273 5.14 4.72 13.12
C SER A 273 6.28 3.92 12.46
N ALA A 274 7.06 4.57 11.61
CA ALA A 274 8.22 3.98 10.94
C ALA A 274 9.28 3.49 11.94
N ASP A 275 9.62 4.31 12.94
CA ASP A 275 10.60 3.98 13.99
C ASP A 275 10.13 2.83 14.88
N TYR A 276 8.82 2.71 15.10
CA TYR A 276 8.24 1.60 15.84
C TYR A 276 8.36 0.29 15.04
N LEU A 277 7.88 0.27 13.80
CA LEU A 277 7.92 -0.94 12.96
C LEU A 277 9.34 -1.41 12.67
N ALA A 278 10.28 -0.49 12.44
CA ALA A 278 11.68 -0.82 12.17
C ALA A 278 12.39 -1.56 13.32
N LYS A 279 11.82 -1.57 14.53
CA LYS A 279 12.34 -2.37 15.66
C LYS A 279 11.83 -3.81 15.66
N ILE A 280 10.79 -4.09 14.87
CA ILE A 280 10.06 -5.37 14.86
C ILE A 280 10.41 -6.19 13.61
N ILE A 281 10.55 -5.53 12.46
CA ILE A 281 10.79 -6.16 11.14
C ILE A 281 12.27 -6.31 10.77
#